data_AF-A0A1Y1T258-F1
#
_entry.id   AF-A0A1Y1T258-F1
#
_cell.length_a   1.000
_cell.length_b   1.000
_cell.length_c   1.000
_cell.angle_alpha   90.00
_cell.angle_beta   90.00
_cell.angle_gamma   90.00
#
_symmetry.space_group_name_H-M   'P 1'
#
loop_
_entity.id
_entity.type
_entity.pdbx_description
1 polymer ?
#
loop_
_entity_poly.entity_id
_entity_poly.type
_entity_poly.pdbx_seq_one_letter_code
_entity_poly.pdbx_strand_id
1 'polypeptide(L)'
;MEKILIAGATGQTGKRIIEILNSSQNFNPVAMIRKEEQKQIFDDMGVESVLADLEGDVKPAFKGIDKVIFAAGSGGSTGPEKTTAVDEEGAIKMIDAAKENNVKKFVMLSAMGTDNPEDGGDLEHYLRAKKKADDHLRESGVPFTIVQPGSLSDELGRARVKVAEKLGEYGEIARDDVAFLMVMSLADPLTKNMSFEALEGETPVKQALIELSGIG
;
A
#
# COMPACT_ATOMS: atom_id res chain seq x y z
N MET A 1 9.76 15.77 10.43
CA MET A 1 8.69 14.94 9.86
C MET A 1 9.31 14.08 8.76
N GLU A 2 8.99 12.80 8.73
CA GLU A 2 9.47 11.89 7.67
C GLU A 2 8.63 12.12 6.39
N LYS A 3 9.27 12.18 5.23
CA LYS A 3 8.57 12.28 3.94
C LYS A 3 8.07 10.92 3.48
N ILE A 4 6.76 10.81 3.28
CA ILE A 4 6.12 9.57 2.86
C ILE A 4 5.69 9.74 1.41
N LEU A 5 6.22 8.93 0.49
CA LEU A 5 5.76 8.90 -0.89
C LEU A 5 4.54 7.98 -1.02
N ILE A 6 3.45 8.46 -1.61
CA ILE A 6 2.23 7.67 -1.84
C ILE A 6 2.09 7.43 -3.34
N ALA A 7 2.38 6.21 -3.79
CA ALA A 7 2.00 5.76 -5.13
C ALA A 7 0.53 5.36 -5.13
N GLY A 8 -0.22 5.81 -6.14
CA GLY A 8 -1.68 5.63 -6.18
C GLY A 8 -2.46 6.67 -5.38
N ALA A 9 -1.88 7.84 -5.10
CA ALA A 9 -2.48 8.91 -4.27
C ALA A 9 -3.86 9.41 -4.76
N THR A 10 -4.17 9.23 -6.05
CA THR A 10 -5.47 9.61 -6.63
C THR A 10 -6.52 8.49 -6.62
N GLY A 11 -6.11 7.27 -6.25
CA GLY A 11 -7.00 6.11 -6.10
C GLY A 11 -7.85 6.18 -4.83
N GLN A 12 -8.84 5.29 -4.73
CA GLN A 12 -9.80 5.29 -3.62
C GLN A 12 -9.14 5.13 -2.24
N THR A 13 -8.23 4.17 -2.08
CA THR A 13 -7.47 3.96 -0.84
C THR A 13 -6.39 5.03 -0.66
N GLY A 14 -5.73 5.44 -1.76
CA GLY A 14 -4.68 6.46 -1.72
C GLY A 14 -5.14 7.82 -1.20
N LYS A 15 -6.34 8.27 -1.59
CA LYS A 15 -6.93 9.53 -1.08
C LYS A 15 -7.12 9.48 0.44
N ARG A 16 -7.63 8.38 0.97
CA ARG A 16 -7.82 8.15 2.41
C ARG A 16 -6.48 8.15 3.15
N ILE A 17 -5.46 7.51 2.58
CA ILE A 17 -4.09 7.55 3.12
C ILE A 17 -3.56 8.99 3.21
N ILE A 18 -3.74 9.79 2.15
CA ILE A 18 -3.33 11.20 2.14
C ILE A 18 -4.05 11.99 3.23
N GLU A 19 -5.36 11.82 3.39
CA GLU A 19 -6.14 12.51 4.43
C GLU A 19 -5.66 12.19 5.85
N ILE A 20 -5.40 10.91 6.14
CA ILE A 20 -4.87 10.47 7.44
C ILE A 20 -3.47 11.06 7.67
N LEU A 21 -2.58 11.00 6.67
CA LEU A 21 -1.21 11.50 6.79
C LEU A 21 -1.14 13.01 6.89
N ASN A 22 -2.01 13.76 6.21
CA ASN A 22 -2.03 15.22 6.27
C ASN A 22 -2.42 15.75 7.66
N SER A 23 -3.09 14.91 8.46
CA SER A 23 -3.42 15.21 9.86
C SER A 23 -2.33 14.77 10.86
N SER A 24 -1.24 14.15 10.38
CA SER A 24 -0.14 13.64 11.21
C SER A 24 0.82 14.74 11.63
N GLN A 25 1.37 14.61 12.84
CA GLN A 25 2.47 15.47 13.32
C GLN A 25 3.86 14.91 12.99
N ASN A 26 3.93 13.65 12.56
CA ASN A 26 5.20 12.92 12.36
C ASN A 26 5.54 12.73 10.88
N PHE A 27 4.54 12.72 10.02
CA PHE A 27 4.66 12.36 8.61
C PHE A 27 4.25 13.53 7.72
N ASN A 28 4.97 13.70 6.61
CA ASN A 28 4.62 14.65 5.56
C ASN A 28 4.33 13.87 4.26
N PRO A 29 3.06 13.80 3.80
CA PRO A 29 2.72 13.08 2.60
C PRO A 29 3.27 13.78 1.34
N VAL A 30 3.75 12.99 0.38
CA VAL A 30 4.14 13.38 -0.97
C VAL A 30 3.31 12.54 -1.94
N ALA A 31 2.37 13.16 -2.63
CA ALA A 31 1.50 12.50 -3.58
C ALA A 31 2.22 12.26 -4.92
N MET A 32 2.39 10.99 -5.31
CA MET A 32 2.85 10.66 -6.66
C MET A 32 1.67 10.79 -7.63
N ILE A 33 1.84 11.66 -8.63
CA ILE A 33 0.85 11.91 -9.68
C ILE A 33 1.42 11.56 -11.05
N ARG A 34 0.55 11.12 -11.96
CA ARG A 34 0.95 10.76 -13.34
C ARG A 34 0.80 11.92 -14.30
N LYS A 35 -0.12 12.86 -14.02
CA LYS A 35 -0.39 14.01 -14.89
C LYS A 35 -0.42 15.30 -14.09
N GLU A 36 0.09 16.37 -14.68
CA GLU A 36 0.16 17.70 -14.06
C GLU A 36 -1.22 18.23 -13.65
N GLU A 37 -2.30 17.88 -14.37
CA GLU A 37 -3.64 18.36 -14.01
C GLU A 37 -4.13 17.79 -12.66
N GLN A 38 -3.52 16.70 -12.17
CA GLN A 38 -3.83 16.13 -10.85
C GLN A 38 -3.20 16.92 -9.71
N LYS A 39 -2.22 17.79 -10.01
CA LYS A 39 -1.48 18.58 -9.02
C LYS A 39 -2.38 19.46 -8.17
N GLN A 40 -3.36 20.13 -8.80
CA GLN A 40 -4.24 21.08 -8.12
C GLN A 40 -4.98 20.45 -6.93
N ILE A 41 -5.36 19.18 -7.02
CA ILE A 41 -6.04 18.44 -5.94
C ILE A 41 -5.20 18.45 -4.66
N PHE A 42 -3.88 18.26 -4.80
CA PHE A 42 -2.97 18.17 -3.65
C PHE A 42 -2.52 19.55 -3.19
N ASP A 43 -2.34 20.51 -4.11
CA ASP A 43 -2.05 21.90 -3.76
C ASP A 43 -3.18 22.50 -2.91
N ASP A 44 -4.45 22.22 -3.23
CA ASP A 44 -5.62 22.66 -2.45
C ASP A 44 -5.66 22.04 -1.03
N MET A 45 -5.04 20.87 -0.85
CA MET A 45 -4.90 20.18 0.44
C MET A 45 -3.64 20.59 1.21
N GLY A 46 -2.76 21.39 0.62
CA GLY A 46 -1.44 21.71 1.18
C GLY A 46 -0.44 20.53 1.15
N VAL A 47 -0.67 19.56 0.27
CA VAL A 47 0.13 18.33 0.14
C VAL A 47 1.12 18.46 -1.02
N GLU A 48 2.40 18.15 -0.78
CA GLU A 48 3.43 18.13 -1.84
C GLU A 48 3.09 17.06 -2.88
N SER A 49 3.27 17.35 -4.17
CA SER A 49 3.06 16.40 -5.26
C SER A 49 4.31 16.24 -6.12
N VAL A 50 4.54 15.05 -6.66
CA VAL A 50 5.64 14.76 -7.58
C VAL A 50 5.14 13.99 -8.82
N LEU A 51 5.58 14.43 -10.00
CA LEU A 51 5.23 13.79 -11.27
C LEU A 51 6.12 12.56 -11.50
N ALA A 52 5.50 11.40 -11.67
CA ALA A 52 6.16 10.15 -12.06
C ALA A 52 5.14 9.14 -12.58
N ASP A 53 5.59 8.16 -13.38
CA ASP A 53 4.71 7.15 -13.98
C ASP A 53 5.21 5.73 -13.68
N LEU A 54 4.33 4.88 -13.17
CA LEU A 54 4.62 3.47 -12.90
C LEU A 54 4.90 2.69 -14.19
N GLU A 55 4.26 3.07 -15.29
CA GLU A 55 4.53 2.49 -16.61
C GLU A 55 5.81 3.08 -17.22
N GLY A 56 6.30 4.20 -16.70
CA GLY A 56 7.50 4.91 -17.15
C GLY A 56 8.63 4.94 -16.10
N ASP A 57 9.19 6.13 -15.90
CA ASP A 57 10.25 6.39 -14.91
C ASP A 57 9.64 6.87 -13.57
N VAL A 58 10.06 6.21 -12.49
CA VAL A 58 9.64 6.49 -11.11
C VAL A 58 10.72 7.21 -10.30
N LYS A 59 11.96 7.24 -10.77
CA LYS A 59 13.12 7.75 -10.01
C LYS A 59 12.97 9.19 -9.53
N PRO A 60 12.37 10.13 -10.29
CA PRO A 60 12.17 11.51 -9.83
C PRO A 60 11.37 11.61 -8.53
N ALA A 61 10.50 10.63 -8.24
CA ALA A 61 9.64 10.63 -7.06
C ALA A 61 10.38 10.40 -5.73
N PHE A 62 11.63 9.89 -5.77
CA PHE A 62 12.34 9.41 -4.58
C PHE A 62 13.23 10.45 -3.89
N LYS A 63 13.30 11.67 -4.42
CA LYS A 63 14.17 12.71 -3.86
C LYS A 63 13.77 13.08 -2.43
N GLY A 64 14.60 12.67 -1.47
CA GLY A 64 14.40 12.99 -0.05
C GLY A 64 13.24 12.24 0.60
N ILE A 65 12.81 11.12 0.03
CA ILE A 65 11.75 10.27 0.59
C ILE A 65 12.32 9.36 1.67
N ASP A 66 11.66 9.31 2.83
CA ASP A 66 12.04 8.43 3.94
C ASP A 66 11.35 7.07 3.84
N LYS A 67 10.06 7.06 3.50
CA LYS A 67 9.20 5.86 3.48
C LYS A 67 8.25 5.90 2.28
N VAL A 68 7.79 4.74 1.84
CA VAL A 68 6.88 4.60 0.69
C VAL A 68 5.62 3.83 1.12
N ILE A 69 4.47 4.31 0.67
CA ILE A 69 3.24 3.54 0.60
C ILE A 69 2.89 3.29 -0.87
N PHE A 70 2.81 2.03 -1.26
CA PHE A 70 2.33 1.63 -2.58
C PHE A 70 0.86 1.20 -2.47
N ALA A 71 -0.04 2.11 -2.84
CA ALA A 71 -1.49 1.89 -2.89
C ALA A 71 -2.04 2.01 -4.33
N ALA A 72 -1.16 1.88 -5.32
CA ALA A 72 -1.54 1.88 -6.73
C ALA A 72 -2.04 0.50 -7.17
N GLY A 73 -2.89 0.52 -8.19
CA GLY A 73 -3.33 -0.66 -8.91
C GLY A 73 -3.95 -0.25 -10.23
N SER A 74 -3.98 -1.15 -11.20
CA SER A 74 -4.54 -0.91 -12.54
C SER A 74 -6.03 -0.60 -12.49
N GLY A 75 -6.74 -1.19 -11.53
CA GLY A 75 -8.19 -1.10 -11.36
C GLY A 75 -8.91 -2.17 -12.20
N GLY A 76 -9.95 -2.77 -11.63
CA GLY A 76 -10.67 -3.92 -12.22
C GLY A 76 -11.37 -3.65 -13.55
N SER A 77 -11.51 -2.38 -13.96
CA SER A 77 -12.03 -2.00 -15.27
C SER A 77 -10.97 -1.98 -16.38
N THR A 78 -9.70 -2.26 -16.06
CA THR A 78 -8.60 -2.27 -17.02
C THR A 78 -8.23 -3.70 -17.43
N GLY A 79 -7.58 -3.83 -18.59
CA GLY A 79 -7.20 -5.15 -19.11
C GLY A 79 -5.99 -5.77 -18.39
N PRO A 80 -5.76 -7.09 -18.56
CA PRO A 80 -4.63 -7.81 -17.97
C PRO A 80 -3.26 -7.17 -18.18
N GLU A 81 -3.03 -6.51 -19.32
CA GLU A 81 -1.78 -5.80 -19.60
C GLU A 81 -1.52 -4.66 -18.62
N LYS A 82 -2.57 -3.93 -18.20
CA LYS A 82 -2.43 -2.86 -17.20
C LYS A 82 -2.16 -3.42 -15.82
N THR A 83 -2.75 -4.56 -15.48
CA THR A 83 -2.42 -5.28 -14.24
C THR A 83 -0.95 -5.66 -14.22
N THR A 84 -0.39 -6.20 -15.30
CA THR A 84 1.05 -6.48 -15.36
C THR A 84 1.88 -5.20 -15.27
N ALA A 85 1.57 -4.18 -16.08
CA ALA A 85 2.36 -2.95 -16.13
C ALA A 85 2.35 -2.15 -14.81
N VAL A 86 1.23 -2.16 -14.08
CA VAL A 86 1.05 -1.34 -12.86
C VAL A 86 1.25 -2.15 -11.59
N ASP A 87 0.55 -3.27 -11.43
CA ASP A 87 0.53 -4.05 -10.18
C ASP A 87 1.76 -4.94 -10.00
N GLU A 88 2.39 -5.37 -11.10
CA GLU A 88 3.64 -6.15 -11.08
C GLU A 88 4.85 -5.25 -11.39
N GLU A 89 5.01 -4.80 -12.63
CA GLU A 89 6.21 -4.10 -13.09
C GLU A 89 6.37 -2.73 -12.43
N GLY A 90 5.27 -1.96 -12.32
CA GLY A 90 5.26 -0.67 -11.65
C GLY A 90 5.62 -0.77 -10.17
N ALA A 91 5.11 -1.80 -9.48
CA ALA A 91 5.44 -2.09 -8.10
C ALA A 91 6.93 -2.46 -7.95
N ILE A 92 7.44 -3.36 -8.79
CA ILE A 92 8.87 -3.76 -8.82
C ILE A 92 9.78 -2.54 -9.02
N LYS A 93 9.48 -1.67 -10.00
CA LYS A 93 10.26 -0.44 -10.22
C LYS A 93 10.29 0.47 -8.99
N MET A 94 9.17 0.62 -8.29
CA MET A 94 9.10 1.41 -7.06
C MET A 94 9.94 0.78 -5.94
N ILE A 95 9.95 -0.55 -5.82
CA ILE A 95 10.78 -1.28 -4.84
C ILE A 95 12.26 -1.08 -5.15
N ASP A 96 12.65 -1.21 -6.42
CA ASP A 96 14.04 -1.01 -6.84
C ASP A 96 14.51 0.42 -6.59
N ALA A 97 13.68 1.41 -6.95
CA ALA A 97 13.98 2.81 -6.66
C ALA A 97 14.03 3.10 -5.14
N ALA A 98 13.18 2.44 -4.34
CA ALA A 98 13.22 2.54 -2.89
C ALA A 98 14.55 2.01 -2.33
N LYS A 99 15.04 0.88 -2.85
CA LYS A 99 16.34 0.31 -2.51
C LYS A 99 17.49 1.24 -2.89
N GLU A 100 17.49 1.74 -4.13
CA GLU A 100 18.51 2.68 -4.62
C GLU A 100 18.61 3.96 -3.76
N ASN A 101 17.49 4.39 -3.17
CA ASN A 101 17.40 5.60 -2.36
C ASN A 101 17.43 5.34 -0.84
N ASN A 102 17.73 4.13 -0.39
CA ASN A 102 17.79 3.75 1.03
C ASN A 102 16.51 4.09 1.83
N VAL A 103 15.35 3.89 1.20
CA VAL A 103 14.05 4.04 1.87
C VAL A 103 14.01 3.15 3.11
N LYS A 104 13.60 3.75 4.24
CA LYS A 104 13.61 3.11 5.57
C LYS A 104 12.47 2.10 5.74
N LYS A 105 11.38 2.28 5.01
CA LYS A 105 10.18 1.43 5.08
C LYS A 105 9.36 1.49 3.80
N PHE A 106 8.96 0.34 3.27
CA PHE A 106 8.02 0.20 2.16
C PHE A 106 6.76 -0.54 2.61
N VAL A 107 5.59 0.09 2.51
CA VAL A 107 4.30 -0.53 2.84
C VAL A 107 3.54 -0.82 1.54
N MET A 108 3.32 -2.10 1.27
CA MET A 108 2.66 -2.60 0.06
C MET A 108 1.18 -2.90 0.32
N LEU A 109 0.30 -2.38 -0.54
CA LEU A 109 -1.07 -2.86 -0.66
C LEU A 109 -1.10 -4.04 -1.64
N SER A 110 -1.17 -5.25 -1.08
CA SER A 110 -1.30 -6.50 -1.83
C SER A 110 -2.76 -6.98 -1.79
N ALA A 111 -2.98 -8.30 -1.78
CA ALA A 111 -4.28 -8.94 -1.71
C ALA A 111 -4.19 -10.30 -1.01
N MET A 112 -5.27 -10.74 -0.37
CA MET A 112 -5.45 -12.14 -0.01
C MET A 112 -5.41 -13.05 -1.24
N GLY A 113 -4.91 -14.28 -1.07
CA GLY A 113 -4.86 -15.29 -2.14
C GLY A 113 -3.58 -15.27 -2.99
N THR A 114 -2.63 -14.36 -2.75
CA THR A 114 -1.34 -14.35 -3.47
C THR A 114 -0.50 -15.61 -3.24
N ASP A 115 -0.75 -16.35 -2.16
CA ASP A 115 0.01 -17.57 -1.85
C ASP A 115 -0.37 -18.73 -2.78
N ASN A 116 -1.65 -18.82 -3.17
CA ASN A 116 -2.19 -19.84 -4.09
C ASN A 116 -3.02 -19.13 -5.18
N PRO A 117 -2.37 -18.36 -6.09
CA PRO A 117 -3.08 -17.52 -7.04
C PRO A 117 -3.96 -18.31 -8.02
N GLU A 118 -3.63 -19.58 -8.30
CA GLU A 118 -4.44 -20.51 -9.09
C GLU A 118 -5.84 -20.78 -8.52
N ASP A 119 -6.03 -20.62 -7.21
CA ASP A 119 -7.35 -20.78 -6.58
C ASP A 119 -8.24 -19.54 -6.78
N GLY A 120 -7.70 -18.45 -7.32
CA GLY A 120 -8.39 -17.17 -7.49
C GLY A 120 -9.37 -17.10 -8.66
N GLY A 121 -9.45 -18.12 -9.50
CA GLY A 121 -10.32 -18.16 -10.68
C GLY A 121 -10.06 -16.96 -11.61
N ASP A 122 -11.08 -16.13 -11.83
CA ASP A 122 -10.96 -14.94 -12.70
C ASP A 122 -9.92 -13.92 -12.20
N LEU A 123 -9.54 -13.97 -10.92
CA LEU A 123 -8.51 -13.11 -10.32
C LEU A 123 -7.10 -13.69 -10.41
N GLU A 124 -6.90 -14.89 -10.96
CA GLU A 124 -5.59 -15.56 -10.98
C GLU A 124 -4.47 -14.65 -11.52
N HIS A 125 -4.68 -14.00 -12.66
CA HIS A 125 -3.67 -13.11 -13.26
C HIS A 125 -3.30 -11.95 -12.32
N TYR A 126 -4.30 -11.35 -11.68
CA TYR A 126 -4.10 -10.27 -10.71
C TYR A 126 -3.34 -10.75 -9.47
N LEU A 127 -3.71 -11.91 -8.92
CA LEU A 127 -3.03 -12.49 -7.76
C LEU A 127 -1.59 -12.88 -8.11
N ARG A 128 -1.32 -13.39 -9.31
CA ARG A 128 0.05 -13.66 -9.78
C ARG A 128 0.88 -12.38 -9.88
N ALA A 129 0.31 -11.31 -10.41
CA ALA A 129 0.98 -10.01 -10.50
C ALA A 129 1.35 -9.47 -9.10
N LYS A 130 0.38 -9.45 -8.16
CA LYS A 130 0.61 -9.05 -6.77
C LYS A 130 1.64 -9.94 -6.07
N LYS A 131 1.56 -11.26 -6.26
CA LYS A 131 2.51 -12.21 -5.67
C LYS A 131 3.94 -11.91 -6.09
N LYS A 132 4.19 -11.68 -7.38
CA LYS A 132 5.54 -11.37 -7.86
C LYS A 132 6.08 -10.06 -7.28
N ALA A 133 5.25 -9.04 -7.16
CA ALA A 133 5.64 -7.79 -6.51
C ALA A 133 5.96 -7.99 -5.01
N ASP A 134 5.15 -8.78 -4.31
CA ASP A 134 5.37 -9.14 -2.90
C ASP A 134 6.66 -9.93 -2.70
N ASP A 135 6.91 -10.95 -3.53
CA ASP A 135 8.13 -11.76 -3.48
C ASP A 135 9.36 -10.90 -3.76
N HIS A 136 9.31 -10.03 -4.77
CA HIS A 136 10.39 -9.08 -5.06
C HIS A 136 10.66 -8.14 -3.89
N LEU A 137 9.61 -7.63 -3.22
CA LEU A 137 9.77 -6.79 -2.03
C LEU A 137 10.46 -7.55 -0.89
N ARG A 138 10.07 -8.80 -0.64
CA ARG A 138 10.69 -9.66 0.39
C ARG A 138 12.18 -9.89 0.11
N GLU A 139 12.55 -10.09 -1.15
CA GLU A 139 13.93 -10.36 -1.58
C GLU A 139 14.78 -9.10 -1.74
N SER A 140 14.15 -7.92 -1.82
CA SER A 140 14.84 -6.65 -2.11
C SER A 140 15.85 -6.21 -1.05
N GLY A 141 15.63 -6.59 0.21
CA GLY A 141 16.35 -6.08 1.38
C GLY A 141 15.85 -4.73 1.92
N VAL A 142 14.82 -4.14 1.30
CA VAL A 142 14.14 -2.93 1.81
C VAL A 142 13.26 -3.33 3.01
N PRO A 143 13.33 -2.66 4.17
CA PRO A 143 12.43 -2.98 5.26
C PRO A 143 10.97 -2.76 4.85
N PHE A 144 10.09 -3.73 5.12
CA PHE A 144 8.77 -3.70 4.52
C PHE A 144 7.61 -4.04 5.47
N THR A 145 6.39 -3.78 5.00
CA THR A 145 5.14 -4.41 5.44
C THR A 145 4.30 -4.70 4.22
N ILE A 146 3.77 -5.92 4.10
CA ILE A 146 2.83 -6.29 3.05
C ILE A 146 1.46 -6.50 3.70
N VAL A 147 0.47 -5.70 3.31
CA VAL A 147 -0.92 -5.82 3.78
C VAL A 147 -1.72 -6.54 2.70
N GLN A 148 -2.30 -7.69 3.05
CA GLN A 148 -3.08 -8.56 2.17
C GLN A 148 -4.56 -8.49 2.58
N PRO A 149 -5.31 -7.44 2.20
CA PRO A 149 -6.72 -7.34 2.54
C PRO A 149 -7.56 -8.36 1.77
N GLY A 150 -8.73 -8.67 2.31
CA GLY A 150 -9.81 -9.29 1.56
C GLY A 150 -10.44 -8.34 0.53
N SER A 151 -11.66 -8.64 0.10
CA SER A 151 -12.39 -7.79 -0.85
C SER A 151 -12.60 -6.38 -0.29
N LEU A 152 -12.28 -5.37 -1.09
CA LEU A 152 -12.33 -3.97 -0.65
C LEU A 152 -13.73 -3.38 -0.84
N SER A 153 -14.36 -2.94 0.25
CA SER A 153 -15.63 -2.21 0.22
C SER A 153 -15.44 -0.69 0.32
N ASP A 154 -16.43 0.07 -0.16
CA ASP A 154 -16.50 1.54 -0.02
C ASP A 154 -17.41 1.96 1.15
N GLU A 155 -17.75 1.03 2.04
CA GLU A 155 -18.45 1.35 3.29
C GLU A 155 -17.54 2.15 4.23
N LEU A 156 -18.17 2.84 5.19
CA LEU A 156 -17.44 3.60 6.20
C LEU A 156 -16.65 2.66 7.10
N GLY A 157 -15.36 2.93 7.26
CA GLY A 157 -14.49 2.17 8.14
C GLY A 157 -14.86 2.32 9.61
N ARG A 158 -14.66 1.26 10.38
CA ARG A 158 -14.96 1.22 11.83
C ARG A 158 -13.71 1.38 12.69
N ALA A 159 -12.53 1.55 12.09
CA ALA A 159 -11.21 1.48 12.69
C ALA A 159 -11.00 0.17 13.49
N ARG A 160 -11.65 -0.90 13.04
CA ARG A 160 -11.64 -2.23 13.67
C ARG A 160 -11.46 -3.31 12.62
N VAL A 161 -10.61 -4.27 12.92
CA VAL A 161 -10.14 -5.27 11.97
C VAL A 161 -9.86 -6.60 12.66
N LYS A 162 -9.78 -7.64 11.85
CA LYS A 162 -9.15 -8.92 12.19
C LYS A 162 -7.88 -9.03 11.34
N VAL A 163 -6.72 -9.26 11.96
CA VAL A 163 -5.43 -9.45 11.26
C VAL A 163 -4.69 -10.68 11.79
N ALA A 164 -3.97 -11.35 10.91
CA ALA A 164 -3.05 -12.44 11.24
C ALA A 164 -2.07 -12.65 10.07
N GLU A 165 -0.96 -13.36 10.28
CA GLU A 165 -0.12 -13.79 9.14
C GLU A 165 -0.93 -14.57 8.11
N LYS A 166 -1.83 -15.44 8.58
CA LYS A 166 -2.86 -16.14 7.80
C LYS A 166 -4.15 -16.22 8.59
N LEU A 167 -5.27 -15.77 8.02
CA LEU A 167 -6.59 -15.80 8.66
C LEU A 167 -7.34 -17.11 8.40
N GLY A 168 -7.05 -17.79 7.30
CA GLY A 168 -7.69 -19.06 6.93
C GLY A 168 -9.15 -18.92 6.49
N GLU A 169 -9.60 -17.70 6.23
CA GLU A 169 -10.94 -17.37 5.74
C GLU A 169 -10.86 -16.20 4.76
N TYR A 170 -11.90 -16.08 3.92
CA TYR A 170 -12.08 -14.93 3.02
C TYR A 170 -13.17 -14.03 3.57
N GLY A 171 -13.06 -12.74 3.28
CA GLY A 171 -14.05 -11.75 3.69
C GLY A 171 -13.79 -10.40 3.03
N GLU A 172 -14.48 -9.39 3.54
CA GLU A 172 -14.35 -8.01 3.07
C GLU A 172 -13.69 -7.12 4.12
N ILE A 173 -13.23 -5.94 3.70
CA ILE A 173 -12.73 -4.88 4.57
C ILE A 173 -12.92 -3.51 3.91
N ALA A 174 -13.31 -2.51 4.69
CA ALA A 174 -13.45 -1.15 4.21
C ALA A 174 -12.11 -0.54 3.79
N ARG A 175 -12.08 0.22 2.68
CA ARG A 175 -10.87 0.94 2.25
C ARG A 175 -10.36 1.94 3.29
N ASP A 176 -11.24 2.48 4.12
CA ASP A 176 -10.89 3.33 5.26
C ASP A 176 -9.98 2.59 6.25
N ASP A 177 -10.37 1.36 6.62
CA ASP A 177 -9.63 0.53 7.59
C ASP A 177 -8.31 0.02 7.01
N VAL A 178 -8.29 -0.30 5.70
CA VAL A 178 -7.04 -0.61 4.99
C VAL A 178 -6.09 0.59 4.97
N ALA A 179 -6.59 1.79 4.65
CA ALA A 179 -5.79 3.00 4.68
C ALA A 179 -5.20 3.24 6.08
N PHE A 180 -5.98 3.01 7.13
CA PHE A 180 -5.53 3.17 8.50
C PHE A 180 -4.47 2.12 8.90
N LEU A 181 -4.64 0.85 8.50
CA LEU A 181 -3.63 -0.20 8.64
C LEU A 181 -2.32 0.21 7.96
N MET A 182 -2.37 0.64 6.70
CA MET A 182 -1.18 1.01 5.92
C MET A 182 -0.41 2.18 6.55
N VAL A 183 -1.12 3.21 7.03
CA VAL A 183 -0.50 4.35 7.72
C VAL A 183 0.13 3.92 9.04
N MET A 184 -0.56 3.11 9.84
CA MET A 184 -0.03 2.62 11.12
C MET A 184 1.20 1.71 10.91
N SER A 185 1.25 0.96 9.81
CA SER A 185 2.39 0.12 9.42
C SER A 185 3.65 0.91 9.02
N LEU A 186 3.59 2.24 8.91
CA LEU A 186 4.80 3.09 8.79
C LEU A 186 5.63 3.12 10.08
N ALA A 187 5.03 2.77 11.23
CA ALA A 187 5.75 2.69 12.49
C ALA A 187 6.58 1.40 12.56
N ASP A 188 7.90 1.55 12.58
CA ASP A 188 8.86 0.43 12.54
C ASP A 188 8.64 -0.68 13.59
N PRO A 189 8.28 -0.43 14.85
CA PRO A 189 8.10 -1.52 15.80
C PRO A 189 6.92 -2.44 15.46
N LEU A 190 5.86 -1.96 14.81
CA LEU A 190 4.60 -2.72 14.70
C LEU A 190 4.64 -3.81 13.62
N THR A 191 5.28 -3.61 12.48
CA THR A 191 5.12 -4.55 11.35
C THR A 191 6.37 -4.69 10.49
N LYS A 192 7.56 -4.72 11.07
CA LYS A 192 8.83 -4.79 10.31
C LYS A 192 9.07 -6.16 9.67
N ASN A 193 9.21 -6.17 8.34
CA ASN A 193 9.48 -7.34 7.51
C ASN A 193 8.40 -8.43 7.65
N MET A 194 7.15 -8.00 7.71
CA MET A 194 5.99 -8.88 7.90
C MET A 194 5.02 -8.77 6.72
N SER A 195 4.33 -9.87 6.44
CA SER A 195 3.13 -9.92 5.60
C SER A 195 1.98 -10.36 6.48
N PHE A 196 0.81 -9.75 6.33
CA PHE A 196 -0.38 -10.18 7.07
C PHE A 196 -1.65 -9.95 6.27
N GLU A 197 -2.61 -10.81 6.55
CA GLU A 197 -3.96 -10.77 6.03
C GLU A 197 -4.86 -9.90 6.89
N ALA A 198 -5.80 -9.18 6.27
CA ALA A 198 -6.69 -8.26 6.96
C ALA A 198 -8.13 -8.35 6.46
N LEU A 199 -9.06 -8.51 7.40
CA LEU A 199 -10.51 -8.49 7.18
C LEU A 199 -11.18 -7.53 8.15
N GLU A 200 -12.45 -7.23 7.89
CA GLU A 200 -13.33 -6.61 8.87
C GLU A 200 -13.38 -7.44 10.17
N GLY A 201 -13.41 -6.76 11.31
CA GLY A 201 -13.41 -7.41 12.62
C GLY A 201 -13.77 -6.44 13.73
N GLU A 202 -13.49 -6.85 14.97
CA GLU A 202 -13.91 -6.11 16.17
C GLU A 202 -12.74 -5.50 16.97
N THR A 203 -11.50 -5.86 16.64
CA THR A 203 -10.31 -5.37 17.35
C THR A 203 -9.88 -4.01 16.78
N PRO A 204 -9.70 -2.96 17.61
CA PRO A 204 -9.18 -1.69 17.12
C PRO A 204 -7.86 -1.85 16.37
N VAL A 205 -7.69 -1.19 15.23
CA VAL A 205 -6.52 -1.36 14.33
C VAL A 205 -5.18 -1.28 15.07
N LYS A 206 -5.01 -0.30 15.94
CA LYS A 206 -3.77 -0.15 16.73
C LYS A 206 -3.51 -1.37 17.61
N GLN A 207 -4.54 -1.88 18.29
CA GLN A 207 -4.40 -3.05 19.16
C GLN A 207 -4.10 -4.30 18.33
N ALA A 208 -4.80 -4.49 17.21
CA ALA A 208 -4.60 -5.61 16.30
C ALA A 208 -3.16 -5.69 15.78
N LEU A 209 -2.55 -4.55 15.43
CA LEU A 209 -1.15 -4.48 14.99
C LEU A 209 -0.15 -4.75 16.11
N ILE A 210 -0.42 -4.31 17.35
CA ILE A 210 0.43 -4.59 18.52
C ILE A 210 0.43 -6.09 18.84
N GLU A 211 -0.75 -6.71 18.81
CA GLU A 211 -0.91 -8.15 19.03
C GLU A 211 -0.19 -8.95 17.93
N LEU A 212 -0.35 -8.55 16.67
CA LEU A 212 0.34 -9.16 15.53
C LEU A 212 1.87 -9.04 15.64
N SER A 213 2.37 -7.90 16.12
CA SER A 213 3.82 -7.66 16.23
C SER A 213 4.49 -8.41 17.38
N GLY A 214 3.70 -9.01 18.27
CA GLY A 214 4.20 -9.64 19.50
C GLY A 214 4.83 -8.64 20.48
N ILE A 215 4.53 -7.35 20.36
CA ILE A 215 5.02 -6.33 21.29
C ILE A 215 3.99 -6.19 22.41
N GLY A 216 4.32 -6.72 23.59
CA GLY A 216 3.53 -6.61 24.82
C GLY A 216 4.14 -5.65 25.83
#